data_AF-A0A2N1QNX3-F1
#
_entry.id   AF-A0A2N1QNX3-F1
#
_cell.length_a   1.000
_cell.length_b   1.000
_cell.length_c   1.000
_cell.angle_alpha   90.00
_cell.angle_beta   90.00
_cell.angle_gamma   90.00
#
_symmetry.space_group_name_H-M   'P 1'
#
loop_
_entity.id
_entity.type
_entity.pdbx_description
1 polymer ?
#
loop_
_entity_poly.entity_id
_entity_poly.type
_entity_poly.pdbx_seq_one_letter_code
_entity_poly.pdbx_strand_id
1 'polypeptide(L)'
;MEWWESGWPRAELVLGPLAEPSMAERLSEAADALPNLSAVRNPLDLPARMARLLAVLCTSSVTSYEALALRKSLVVFQTAENQTAIGCEIERRGLGVNLGAWGTWGGEQLRRSLRISHRNP
;
A
#
# COMPACT_ATOMS: atom_id res chain seq x y z
N MET A 1 -9.29 2.22 6.39
CA MET A 1 -9.00 2.26 7.83
C MET A 1 -9.72 1.20 8.62
N GLU A 2 -10.91 0.79 8.18
CA GLU A 2 -11.71 -0.26 8.82
C GLU A 2 -10.96 -1.56 9.13
N TRP A 3 -9.88 -1.86 8.40
CA TRP A 3 -9.05 -3.04 8.65
C TRP A 3 -7.76 -2.77 9.44
N TRP A 4 -7.33 -1.52 9.60
CA TRP A 4 -6.05 -1.20 10.25
C TRP A 4 -6.28 -0.98 11.74
N GLU A 5 -5.71 -1.86 12.57
CA GLU A 5 -5.92 -1.85 14.02
C GLU A 5 -4.63 -1.48 14.75
N SER A 6 -4.74 -1.09 16.03
CA SER A 6 -3.58 -0.71 16.87
C SER A 6 -2.49 -1.79 16.99
N GLY A 7 -2.85 -3.06 16.82
CA GLY A 7 -1.92 -4.20 16.81
C GLY A 7 -1.21 -4.46 15.48
N TRP A 8 -1.43 -3.63 14.46
CA TRP A 8 -0.78 -3.73 13.14
C TRP A 8 0.54 -2.96 13.10
N PRO A 9 1.43 -3.24 12.13
CA PRO A 9 2.64 -2.44 11.93
C PRO A 9 2.33 -0.96 11.72
N ARG A 10 3.31 -0.11 12.05
CA ARG A 10 3.23 1.32 11.71
C ARG A 10 3.15 1.49 10.20
N ALA A 11 2.25 2.36 9.75
CA ALA A 11 2.07 2.66 8.34
C ALA A 11 1.89 4.17 8.10
N GLU A 12 2.21 4.60 6.88
CA GLU A 12 1.94 5.93 6.37
C GLU A 12 1.06 5.80 5.13
N LEU A 13 -0.15 6.35 5.21
CA LEU A 13 -1.08 6.47 4.09
C LEU A 13 -0.67 7.68 3.24
N VAL A 14 -0.29 7.44 1.99
CA VAL A 14 0.01 8.51 1.04
C VAL A 14 -1.18 8.74 0.12
N LEU A 15 -1.71 9.95 0.13
CA LEU A 15 -2.78 10.40 -0.76
C LEU A 15 -2.19 11.14 -1.96
N GLY A 16 -2.62 10.75 -3.16
CA GLY A 16 -2.18 11.39 -4.40
C GLY A 16 -2.69 12.84 -4.54
N PRO A 17 -2.09 13.64 -5.44
CA PRO A 17 -2.47 15.04 -5.66
C PRO A 17 -3.93 15.22 -6.09
N LEU A 18 -4.51 14.21 -6.76
CA LEU A 18 -5.89 14.22 -7.24
C LEU A 18 -6.92 13.75 -6.21
N ALA A 19 -6.50 13.43 -4.98
CA ALA A 19 -7.44 13.14 -3.91
C ALA A 19 -8.28 14.40 -3.61
N GLU A 20 -9.60 14.25 -3.64
CA GLU A 20 -10.57 15.26 -3.21
C GLU A 20 -10.18 15.82 -1.83
N PRO A 21 -10.13 17.16 -1.63
CA PRO A 21 -9.72 17.75 -0.35
C PRO A 21 -10.51 17.22 0.85
N SER A 22 -11.83 17.12 0.71
CA SER A 22 -12.72 16.63 1.77
C SER A 22 -12.49 15.14 2.10
N MET A 23 -12.13 14.33 1.11
CA MET A 23 -11.73 12.94 1.34
C MET A 23 -10.40 12.87 2.07
N ALA A 24 -9.43 13.71 1.68
CA ALA A 24 -8.12 13.73 2.28
C ALA A 24 -8.16 14.16 3.76
N GLU A 25 -8.95 15.18 4.09
CA GLU A 25 -9.18 15.61 5.47
C GLU A 25 -9.79 14.49 6.31
N ARG A 26 -10.87 13.86 5.83
CA ARG A 26 -11.50 12.72 6.53
C ARG A 26 -10.54 11.56 6.76
N LEU A 27 -9.69 11.25 5.78
CA LEU A 27 -8.69 10.19 5.90
C LEU A 27 -7.54 10.58 6.85
N SER A 28 -7.21 11.87 6.94
CA SER A 28 -6.25 12.35 7.93
C SER A 28 -6.79 12.22 9.35
N GLU A 29 -8.00 12.72 9.59
CA GLU A 29 -8.66 12.68 10.91
C GLU A 29 -8.80 11.24 11.42
N ALA A 30 -9.25 10.33 10.55
CA ALA A 30 -9.38 8.94 10.96
C ALA A 30 -8.02 8.26 11.15
N ALA A 31 -6.95 8.69 10.45
CA ALA A 31 -5.60 8.18 10.69
C ALA A 31 -5.06 8.63 12.05
N ASP A 32 -5.32 9.90 12.43
CA ASP A 32 -4.94 10.46 13.74
C ASP A 32 -5.61 9.72 14.92
N ALA A 33 -6.76 9.09 14.69
CA ALA A 33 -7.41 8.24 15.68
C ALA A 33 -6.68 6.89 15.93
N LEU A 34 -5.68 6.54 15.12
CA LEU A 34 -4.92 5.30 15.22
C LEU A 34 -3.45 5.58 15.57
N PRO A 35 -2.90 5.05 16.68
CA PRO A 35 -1.55 5.39 17.14
C PRO A 35 -0.41 4.88 16.23
N ASN A 36 -0.73 4.02 15.26
CA ASN A 36 0.20 3.38 14.34
C ASN A 36 -0.06 3.73 12.86
N LEU A 37 -0.87 4.74 12.58
CA LEU A 37 -1.14 5.19 11.21
C LEU A 37 -0.92 6.70 11.13
N SER A 38 -0.24 7.16 10.09
CA SER A 38 -0.21 8.57 9.69
C SER A 38 -0.78 8.71 8.29
N ALA A 39 -1.24 9.90 7.94
CA ALA A 39 -1.63 10.24 6.57
C ALA A 39 -0.85 11.46 6.07
N VAL A 40 -0.41 11.42 4.82
CA VAL A 40 0.23 12.55 4.14
C VAL A 40 -0.37 12.74 2.76
N ARG A 41 -0.59 13.99 2.36
CA ARG A 41 -1.14 14.36 1.06
C ARG A 41 -0.06 14.93 0.16
N ASN A 42 0.06 14.39 -1.04
CA ASN A 42 0.97 14.84 -2.09
C ASN A 42 2.39 15.19 -1.60
N PRO A 43 3.09 14.26 -0.91
CA PRO A 43 4.44 14.53 -0.43
C PRO A 43 5.41 14.67 -1.62
N LEU A 44 6.20 15.75 -1.63
CA LEU A 44 7.23 15.98 -2.66
C LEU A 44 8.40 14.96 -2.55
N ASP A 45 8.56 14.34 -1.39
CA ASP A 45 9.65 13.42 -1.05
C ASP A 45 9.21 11.94 -1.04
N LEU A 46 8.18 11.57 -1.82
CA LEU A 46 7.65 10.21 -1.84
C LEU A 46 8.73 9.11 -2.01
N PRO A 47 9.72 9.23 -2.93
CA PRO A 47 10.78 8.22 -3.03
C PRO A 47 11.60 8.08 -1.74
N ALA A 48 11.94 9.19 -1.08
CA ALA A 48 12.70 9.18 0.16
C ALA A 48 11.88 8.65 1.35
N ARG A 49 10.56 8.86 1.36
CA ARG A 49 9.64 8.24 2.31
C ARG A 49 9.57 6.74 2.09
N MET A 50 9.30 6.31 0.86
CA MET A 50 9.22 4.91 0.48
C MET A 50 10.50 4.16 0.82
N ALA A 51 11.67 4.77 0.59
CA ALA A 51 12.98 4.21 0.92
C ALA A 51 13.16 3.89 2.42
N ARG A 52 12.44 4.57 3.32
CA ARG A 52 12.48 4.32 4.78
C ARG A 52 11.51 3.22 5.23
N LEU A 53 10.58 2.80 4.37
CA LEU A 53 9.61 1.76 4.67
C LEU A 53 10.18 0.36 4.42
N LEU A 54 9.66 -0.62 5.16
CA LEU A 54 10.01 -2.04 4.97
C LEU A 54 9.21 -2.67 3.83
N ALA A 55 7.95 -2.28 3.69
CA ALA A 55 7.03 -2.81 2.69
C ALA A 55 6.14 -1.71 2.14
N VAL A 56 5.61 -1.93 0.93
CA VAL A 56 4.70 -1.02 0.25
C VAL A 56 3.42 -1.78 -0.12
N LEU A 57 2.28 -1.19 0.22
CA LEU A 57 0.96 -1.58 -0.27
C LEU A 57 0.49 -0.52 -1.25
N CYS A 58 0.27 -0.87 -2.52
CA CYS A 58 -0.18 0.08 -3.53
C CYS A 58 -1.04 -0.59 -4.61
N THR A 59 -1.68 0.22 -5.46
CA THR A 59 -2.30 -0.29 -6.69
C THR A 59 -1.23 -0.89 -7.61
N SER A 60 -1.58 -1.90 -8.42
CA SER A 60 -0.70 -2.40 -9.50
C SER A 60 -0.56 -1.37 -10.63
N SER A 61 0.24 -0.33 -10.38
CA SER A 61 0.43 0.84 -11.24
C SER A 61 1.90 1.28 -11.22
N VAL A 62 2.19 2.51 -11.67
CA VAL A 62 3.55 3.08 -11.66
C VAL A 62 4.23 2.98 -10.29
N THR A 63 3.47 3.21 -9.21
CA THR A 63 3.97 3.12 -7.84
C THR A 63 4.53 1.73 -7.48
N SER A 64 4.03 0.66 -8.11
CA SER A 64 4.58 -0.68 -7.90
C SER A 64 6.00 -0.82 -8.47
N TYR A 65 6.30 -0.19 -9.61
CA TYR A 65 7.66 -0.18 -10.17
C TYR A 65 8.62 0.63 -9.31
N GLU A 66 8.18 1.74 -8.73
CA GLU A 66 8.99 2.55 -7.80
C GLU A 66 9.38 1.74 -6.55
N ALA A 67 8.42 1.00 -5.98
CA ALA A 67 8.68 0.11 -4.86
C ALA A 67 9.67 -1.00 -5.20
N LEU A 68 9.53 -1.62 -6.39
CA LEU A 68 10.47 -2.63 -6.88
C LEU A 68 11.87 -2.07 -7.11
N ALA A 69 11.99 -0.86 -7.68
CA ALA A 69 13.27 -0.20 -7.89
C ALA A 69 14.00 0.07 -6.56
N LEU A 70 13.25 0.37 -5.50
CA LEU A 70 13.75 0.53 -4.13
C LEU A 70 13.88 -0.79 -3.36
N ARG A 71 13.69 -1.94 -4.03
CA ARG A 71 13.76 -3.30 -3.46
C ARG A 71 12.87 -3.47 -2.22
N LYS A 72 11.68 -2.87 -2.25
CA LYS A 72 10.71 -2.99 -1.16
C LYS A 72 9.89 -4.25 -1.30
N SER A 73 9.59 -4.85 -0.16
CA SER A 73 8.60 -5.91 -0.13
C SER A 73 7.26 -5.34 -0.56
N LEU A 74 6.63 -5.99 -1.53
CA LEU A 74 5.53 -5.40 -2.27
C LEU A 74 4.25 -6.22 -2.11
N VAL A 75 3.16 -5.53 -1.80
CA VAL A 75 1.80 -6.05 -1.89
C VAL A 75 1.02 -5.13 -2.83
N VAL A 76 0.37 -5.71 -3.84
CA VAL A 76 -0.40 -4.96 -4.82
C VAL A 76 -1.86 -5.39 -4.88
N PHE A 77 -2.73 -4.48 -5.31
CA PHE A 77 -4.14 -4.73 -5.59
C PHE A 77 -4.59 -3.95 -6.83
N GLN A 78 -5.75 -4.30 -7.40
CA GLN A 78 -6.25 -3.63 -8.60
C GLN A 78 -7.53 -2.83 -8.32
N THR A 79 -7.56 -1.57 -8.70
CA THR A 79 -8.80 -0.75 -8.71
C THR A 79 -9.40 -0.61 -10.10
N ALA A 80 -8.69 -1.03 -11.14
CA ALA A 80 -9.11 -1.00 -12.53
C ALA A 80 -8.57 -2.21 -13.29
N GLU A 81 -9.30 -2.64 -14.33
CA GLU A 81 -8.98 -3.86 -15.10
C GLU A 81 -7.59 -3.82 -15.74
N ASN A 82 -7.15 -2.65 -16.21
CA ASN A 82 -5.84 -2.46 -16.82
C ASN A 82 -4.65 -2.70 -15.86
N GLN A 83 -4.91 -2.82 -14.55
CA GLN A 83 -3.90 -3.11 -13.54
C GLN A 83 -3.70 -4.62 -13.33
N THR A 84 -4.60 -5.47 -13.85
CA THR A 84 -4.60 -6.93 -13.64
C THR A 84 -3.33 -7.58 -14.14
N ALA A 85 -2.94 -7.30 -15.39
CA ALA A 85 -1.75 -7.88 -15.99
C ALA A 85 -0.47 -7.55 -15.20
N ILE A 86 -0.38 -6.33 -14.66
CA ILE A 86 0.75 -5.90 -13.82
C ILE A 86 0.78 -6.69 -12.52
N GLY A 87 -0.36 -6.81 -11.83
CA GLY A 87 -0.47 -7.58 -10.58
C GLY A 87 -0.10 -9.05 -10.77
N CYS A 88 -0.63 -9.70 -11.80
CA CYS A 88 -0.32 -11.09 -12.13
C CYS A 88 1.17 -11.28 -12.45
N GLU A 89 1.79 -10.36 -13.18
CA GLU A 89 3.20 -10.48 -13.54
C GLU A 89 4.14 -10.29 -12.33
N ILE A 90 3.80 -9.38 -11.41
CA ILE A 90 4.53 -9.18 -10.15
C ILE A 90 4.55 -10.48 -9.33
N GLU A 91 3.40 -11.11 -9.17
CA GLU A 91 3.27 -12.37 -8.43
C GLU A 91 3.96 -13.53 -9.14
N ARG A 92 3.74 -13.68 -10.46
CA ARG A 92 4.35 -14.75 -11.27
C ARG A 92 5.88 -14.74 -11.20
N ARG A 93 6.49 -13.55 -11.08
CA ARG A 93 7.95 -13.39 -10.94
C ARG A 93 8.45 -13.49 -9.50
N GLY A 94 7.57 -13.67 -8.52
CA GLY A 94 7.92 -13.69 -7.10
C GLY A 94 8.39 -12.33 -6.56
N LEU A 95 8.01 -11.22 -7.22
CA LEU A 95 8.43 -9.87 -6.86
C LEU A 95 7.55 -9.22 -5.80
N GLY A 96 6.36 -9.77 -5.56
CA GLY A 96 5.40 -9.27 -4.57
C GLY A 96 4.17 -10.16 -4.47
N VAL A 97 3.27 -9.82 -3.55
CA VAL A 97 1.98 -10.50 -3.37
C VAL A 97 0.90 -9.75 -4.13
N ASN A 98 0.12 -10.45 -4.94
CA ASN A 98 -1.04 -9.89 -5.61
C ASN A 98 -2.32 -10.23 -4.83
N LEU A 99 -3.00 -9.22 -4.30
CA LEU A 99 -4.28 -9.39 -3.59
C LEU A 99 -5.48 -9.55 -4.53
N GLY A 100 -5.32 -9.21 -5.82
CA GLY A 100 -6.41 -9.19 -6.77
C GLY A 100 -7.20 -7.87 -6.77
N ALA A 101 -8.39 -7.93 -7.34
CA ALA A 101 -9.29 -6.78 -7.47
C ALA A 101 -9.74 -6.24 -6.11
N TRP A 102 -9.88 -4.92 -6.02
CA TRP A 102 -10.40 -4.27 -4.83
C TRP A 102 -11.81 -4.77 -4.52
N GLY A 103 -12.07 -5.08 -3.25
CA GLY A 103 -13.33 -5.64 -2.79
C GLY A 103 -13.43 -7.17 -2.84
N THR A 104 -12.45 -7.88 -3.42
CA THR A 104 -12.42 -9.35 -3.40
C THR A 104 -11.59 -9.94 -2.25
N TRP A 105 -11.01 -9.09 -1.41
CA TRP A 105 -10.15 -9.45 -0.28
C TRP A 105 -10.47 -8.60 0.93
N GLY A 106 -10.13 -9.10 2.13
CA GLY A 106 -10.43 -8.45 3.41
C GLY A 106 -9.22 -8.29 4.33
N GLY A 107 -9.47 -7.77 5.54
CA GLY A 107 -8.43 -7.44 6.53
C GLY A 107 -7.52 -8.63 6.91
N GLU A 108 -8.07 -9.83 7.06
CA GLU A 108 -7.27 -11.03 7.39
C GLU A 108 -6.28 -11.38 6.27
N GLN A 109 -6.74 -11.39 5.02
CA GLN A 109 -5.90 -11.66 3.87
C GLN A 109 -4.80 -10.60 3.73
N LEU A 110 -5.15 -9.32 3.89
CA LEU A 110 -4.18 -8.23 3.90
C LEU A 110 -3.12 -8.43 4.99
N ARG A 111 -3.53 -8.75 6.22
CA ARG A 111 -2.63 -8.98 7.35
C ARG A 111 -1.65 -10.13 7.08
N ARG A 112 -2.12 -11.22 6.46
CA ARG A 112 -1.28 -12.35 6.07
C ARG A 112 -0.27 -11.96 5.00
N SER A 113 -0.70 -11.21 3.98
CA SER A 113 0.18 -10.77 2.89
C SER A 113 1.31 -9.87 3.39
N LEU A 114 1.01 -8.93 4.30
CA LEU A 114 2.01 -8.04 4.89
C LEU A 114 3.05 -8.80 5.75
N ARG A 115 2.67 -9.94 6.36
CA ARG A 115 3.61 -10.79 7.13
C ARG A 115 4.58 -11.56 6.24
N ILE A 116 4.15 -11.99 5.06
CA ILE A 116 4.97 -12.76 4.12
C ILE A 116 6.04 -11.85 3.48
N SER A 117 5.70 -10.59 3.25
CA SER A 117 6.60 -9.55 2.77
C SER A 117 7.85 -9.33 3.64
N HIS A 118 7.84 -9.70 4.93
CA HIS A 118 9.00 -9.53 5.82
C HIS A 118 10.03 -10.67 5.79
N ARG A 119 9.88 -11.68 4.91
CA ARG A 119 10.73 -12.88 4.88
C ARG A 119 11.70 -13.01 3.70
N ASN A 120 11.71 -12.08 2.74
CA ASN A 120 12.71 -12.13 1.65
C ASN A 120 13.96 -11.31 2.03
N PRO A 121 15.14 -11.94 2.15
CA PRO A 121 16.41 -11.27 2.40
C PRO A 121 16.88 -10.41 1.21
#